data_AF-A9DN19-F1
#
_entry.id   AF-A9DN19-F1
#
_cell.length_a   1.000
_cell.length_b   1.000
_cell.length_c   1.000
_cell.angle_alpha   90.00
_cell.angle_beta   90.00
_cell.angle_gamma   90.00
#
_symmetry.space_group_name_H-M   'P 1'
#
loop_
_entity.id
_entity.type
_entity.pdbx_description
1 polymer ?
#
loop_
_entity_poly.entity_id
_entity_poly.type
_entity_poly.pdbx_seq_one_letter_code
_entity_poly.pdbx_strand_id
1 'polypeptide(L)'
;MMIKMKYNYNQITMKKVLLYVSTLLFLSCICDDEGATIANETGLQFNLNGIHYFLTDYTVMLNPEDANDRMIEATFDNDTKTLLFFVMVEETNQIDEFILIENGVQYSSDPTYGDRETSITTHTDSTMEGTFRVTIKDRRDLPIFTFTNGVIDIKF
;
A
#
# COMPACT_ATOMS: atom_id res chain seq x y z
N MET A 1 -87.43 -12.31 -3.68
CA MET A 1 -87.24 -13.68 -3.17
C MET A 1 -86.89 -14.59 -4.33
N MET A 2 -85.60 -14.94 -4.53
CA MET A 2 -85.13 -16.31 -4.70
C MET A 2 -83.61 -16.31 -4.81
N ILE A 3 -83.00 -16.99 -3.85
CA ILE A 3 -81.58 -17.36 -3.80
C ILE A 3 -81.33 -18.42 -4.86
N LYS A 4 -80.18 -18.39 -5.53
CA LYS A 4 -79.44 -19.61 -5.88
C LYS A 4 -77.94 -19.40 -5.67
N MET A 5 -77.45 -19.95 -4.57
CA MET A 5 -76.03 -20.17 -4.30
C MET A 5 -75.57 -21.50 -4.94
N LYS A 6 -74.42 -21.40 -5.62
CA LYS A 6 -73.21 -22.27 -5.63
C LYS A 6 -73.33 -23.80 -5.63
N TYR A 7 -72.50 -24.46 -6.46
CA TYR A 7 -71.33 -25.31 -6.10
C TYR A 7 -70.58 -25.62 -7.42
N ASN A 8 -69.32 -25.20 -7.64
CA ASN A 8 -68.01 -25.68 -7.15
C ASN A 8 -67.53 -26.96 -7.87
N TYR A 9 -66.44 -26.89 -8.66
CA TYR A 9 -65.24 -27.72 -8.49
C TYR A 9 -64.15 -27.37 -9.52
N ASN A 10 -62.92 -27.22 -9.03
CA ASN A 10 -61.70 -27.14 -9.83
C ASN A 10 -61.51 -28.40 -10.69
N GLN A 11 -61.13 -28.21 -11.96
CA GLN A 11 -60.50 -29.27 -12.76
C GLN A 11 -59.18 -28.78 -13.36
N ILE A 12 -58.17 -29.61 -13.12
CA ILE A 12 -56.76 -29.50 -13.47
C ILE A 12 -56.57 -29.75 -14.97
N THR A 13 -55.66 -29.01 -15.63
CA THR A 13 -55.00 -29.52 -16.83
C THR A 13 -53.58 -28.95 -16.95
N MET A 14 -52.58 -29.80 -16.76
CA MET A 14 -51.18 -29.52 -17.06
C MET A 14 -50.92 -29.61 -18.57
N LYS A 15 -50.25 -28.60 -19.15
CA LYS A 15 -49.31 -28.80 -20.27
C LYS A 15 -48.06 -27.93 -20.06
N LYS A 16 -46.92 -28.59 -20.20
CA LYS A 16 -45.55 -28.17 -19.90
C LYS A 16 -45.15 -26.91 -20.68
N VAL A 17 -44.60 -25.90 -20.00
CA VAL A 17 -43.58 -25.01 -20.58
C VAL A 17 -42.53 -24.73 -19.51
N LEU A 18 -41.36 -25.31 -19.75
CA LEU A 18 -40.10 -25.07 -19.08
C LEU A 18 -39.61 -23.66 -19.49
N LEU A 19 -39.37 -22.73 -18.56
CA LEU A 19 -38.52 -21.58 -18.86
C LEU A 19 -37.83 -20.98 -17.62
N TYR A 20 -36.57 -21.41 -17.48
CA TYR A 20 -35.36 -20.70 -17.04
C TYR A 20 -35.39 -19.73 -15.86
N VAL A 21 -34.84 -20.27 -14.76
CA VAL A 21 -34.03 -19.61 -13.74
C VAL A 21 -33.20 -18.47 -14.35
N SER A 22 -33.48 -17.24 -13.95
CA SER A 22 -32.65 -16.05 -14.24
C SER A 22 -32.50 -15.24 -12.95
N THR A 23 -31.92 -15.89 -11.96
CA THR A 23 -31.35 -15.26 -10.77
C THR A 23 -29.96 -15.83 -10.58
N LEU A 24 -28.95 -15.20 -11.20
CA LEU A 24 -27.56 -15.10 -10.73
C LEU A 24 -26.78 -14.24 -11.73
N LEU A 25 -26.97 -12.93 -11.66
CA LEU A 25 -26.05 -11.93 -12.22
C LEU A 25 -25.39 -11.21 -11.05
N PHE A 26 -24.60 -11.96 -10.29
CA PHE A 26 -23.66 -11.42 -9.31
C PHE A 26 -22.49 -12.40 -9.25
N LEU A 27 -21.55 -12.29 -10.20
CA LEU A 27 -20.17 -12.79 -10.12
C LEU A 27 -19.49 -12.62 -11.49
N SER A 28 -19.20 -11.37 -11.88
CA SER A 28 -18.18 -11.09 -12.89
C SER A 28 -17.70 -9.64 -12.76
N CYS A 29 -17.02 -9.35 -11.66
CA CYS A 29 -15.89 -8.42 -11.68
C CYS A 29 -14.66 -9.20 -11.21
N ILE A 30 -14.37 -10.28 -11.94
CA ILE A 30 -12.98 -10.68 -12.12
C ILE A 30 -12.60 -9.88 -13.35
N CYS A 31 -12.12 -8.65 -13.14
CA CYS A 31 -11.29 -8.04 -14.15
C CYS A 31 -10.04 -8.91 -14.12
N ASP A 32 -9.77 -9.60 -15.23
CA ASP A 32 -8.44 -10.14 -15.48
C ASP A 32 -7.44 -9.04 -15.14
N ASP A 33 -6.72 -9.20 -14.04
CA ASP A 33 -5.44 -8.53 -13.89
C ASP A 33 -4.49 -9.28 -14.84
N GLU A 34 -4.72 -9.07 -16.14
CA GLU A 34 -3.73 -9.33 -17.18
C GLU A 34 -2.52 -8.55 -16.71
N GLY A 35 -1.57 -9.28 -16.12
CA GLY A 35 -0.45 -8.73 -15.38
C GLY A 35 -0.03 -7.42 -15.97
N ALA A 36 -0.47 -6.34 -15.32
CA ALA A 36 0.02 -5.02 -15.62
C ALA A 36 1.51 -5.19 -15.48
N THR A 37 2.20 -5.16 -16.61
CA THR A 37 3.65 -5.11 -16.61
C THR A 37 3.87 -3.74 -16.04
N ILE A 38 3.99 -3.68 -14.71
CA ILE A 38 4.50 -2.52 -14.00
C ILE A 38 5.79 -2.27 -14.73
N ALA A 39 5.80 -1.24 -15.58
CA ALA A 39 7.05 -0.75 -16.12
C ALA A 39 7.95 -0.64 -14.89
N ASN A 40 9.17 -1.18 -14.96
CA ASN A 40 10.16 -1.05 -13.89
C ASN A 40 10.50 0.44 -13.74
N GLU A 41 9.56 1.19 -13.20
CA GLU A 41 9.64 2.59 -12.90
C GLU A 41 10.40 2.66 -11.59
N THR A 42 11.55 3.29 -11.65
CA THR A 42 12.38 3.53 -10.49
C THR A 42 11.64 4.48 -9.56
N GLY A 43 11.44 4.07 -8.31
CA GLY A 43 10.76 4.85 -7.30
C GLY A 43 10.85 4.21 -5.91
N LEU A 44 10.07 4.80 -5.00
CA LEU A 44 9.82 4.26 -3.68
C LEU A 44 8.44 3.63 -3.65
N GLN A 45 8.34 2.39 -3.20
CA GLN A 45 7.07 1.68 -3.06
C GLN A 45 6.90 1.25 -1.61
N PHE A 46 5.71 1.41 -1.02
CA PHE A 46 5.42 0.92 0.33
C PHE A 46 3.92 0.90 0.62
N ASN A 47 3.52 0.22 1.68
CA ASN A 47 2.20 0.39 2.30
C ASN A 47 2.34 1.14 3.62
N LEU A 48 1.63 2.25 3.77
CA LEU A 48 1.52 2.98 5.03
C LEU A 48 0.13 2.76 5.62
N ASN A 49 0.06 2.12 6.79
CA ASN A 49 -1.20 1.81 7.48
C ASN A 49 -2.24 1.10 6.57
N GLY A 50 -1.76 0.26 5.66
CA GLY A 50 -2.58 -0.50 4.71
C GLY A 50 -2.93 0.22 3.41
N ILE A 51 -2.50 1.47 3.22
CA ILE A 51 -2.66 2.21 1.96
C ILE A 51 -1.37 2.09 1.15
N HIS A 52 -1.49 1.70 -0.11
CA HIS A 52 -0.35 1.56 -1.01
C HIS A 52 0.08 2.89 -1.61
N TYR A 53 1.39 3.15 -1.64
CA TYR A 53 2.01 4.30 -2.26
C TYR A 53 3.13 3.86 -3.19
N PHE A 54 3.22 4.55 -4.33
CA PHE A 54 4.30 4.47 -5.29
C PHE A 54 4.74 5.88 -5.65
N LEU A 55 5.98 6.24 -5.34
CA LEU A 55 6.51 7.59 -5.45
C LEU A 55 7.65 7.61 -6.46
N THR A 56 7.46 8.34 -7.55
CA THR A 56 8.49 8.58 -8.58
C THR A 56 9.19 9.92 -8.40
N ASP A 57 8.55 10.86 -7.70
CA ASP A 57 9.11 12.16 -7.36
C ASP A 57 9.77 12.08 -5.98
N TYR A 58 11.10 12.09 -5.99
CA TYR A 58 11.95 12.08 -4.80
C TYR A 58 13.18 12.93 -5.06
N THR A 59 13.81 13.38 -3.97
CA THR A 59 15.09 14.08 -4.01
C THR A 59 16.12 13.27 -3.25
N VAL A 60 17.34 13.26 -3.78
CA VAL A 60 18.48 12.61 -3.14
C VAL A 60 19.60 13.61 -3.02
N MET A 61 20.09 13.78 -1.80
CA MET A 61 21.12 14.75 -1.47
C MET A 61 22.14 14.10 -0.54
N LEU A 62 23.38 14.57 -0.58
CA LEU A 62 24.32 14.25 0.49
C LEU A 62 23.86 14.99 1.75
N ASN A 63 23.89 14.31 2.90
CA ASN A 63 23.61 14.92 4.17
C ASN A 63 24.67 16.03 4.42
N PRO A 64 24.25 17.28 4.68
CA PRO A 64 25.18 18.38 4.92
C PRO A 64 25.98 18.22 6.23
N GLU A 65 25.50 17.42 7.17
CA GLU A 65 26.15 17.16 8.46
C GLU A 65 27.16 16.01 8.37
N ASP A 66 26.91 15.03 7.48
CA ASP A 66 27.81 13.93 7.18
C ASP A 66 27.78 13.58 5.69
N ALA A 67 28.85 13.90 4.96
CA ALA A 67 28.93 13.62 3.53
C ALA A 67 28.94 12.13 3.18
N ASN A 68 29.07 11.25 4.18
CA ASN A 68 28.95 9.80 4.00
C ASN A 68 27.50 9.32 4.07
N ASP A 69 26.51 10.18 4.37
CA ASP A 69 25.11 9.79 4.36
C ASP A 69 24.39 10.37 3.14
N ARG A 70 23.57 9.54 2.49
CA ARG A 70 22.58 10.01 1.53
C ARG A 70 21.25 10.20 2.24
N MET A 71 20.67 11.37 2.05
CA MET A 71 19.33 11.72 2.46
C MET A 71 18.38 11.55 1.28
N ILE A 72 17.32 10.77 1.48
CA ILE A 72 16.25 10.55 0.52
C ILE A 72 14.99 11.18 1.08
N GLU A 73 14.40 12.11 0.32
CA GLU A 73 13.18 12.83 0.69
C GLU A 73 12.14 12.70 -0.41
N ALA A 74 10.93 12.24 -0.05
CA ALA A 74 9.80 12.13 -0.96
C ALA A 74 8.52 12.64 -0.30
N THR A 75 7.85 13.58 -0.95
CA THR A 75 6.60 14.17 -0.48
C THR A 75 5.41 13.53 -1.18
N PHE A 76 4.35 13.23 -0.43
CA PHE A 76 3.20 12.45 -0.90
C PHE A 76 1.91 12.83 -0.17
N ASP A 77 0.80 12.24 -0.61
CA ASP A 77 -0.53 12.48 -0.06
C ASP A 77 -0.93 13.98 -0.11
N ASN A 78 -0.87 14.56 -1.32
CA ASN A 78 -1.17 15.98 -1.59
C ASN A 78 -0.31 16.95 -0.75
N ASP A 79 1.00 16.69 -0.68
CA ASP A 79 1.98 17.48 0.05
C ASP A 79 1.75 17.58 1.57
N THR A 80 0.96 16.66 2.13
CA THR A 80 0.70 16.61 3.58
C THR A 80 1.67 15.72 4.34
N LYS A 81 2.38 14.83 3.63
CA LYS A 81 3.33 13.87 4.20
C LYS A 81 4.67 13.91 3.48
N THR A 82 5.75 13.77 4.22
CA THR A 82 7.10 13.60 3.68
C THR A 82 7.74 12.38 4.32
N LEU A 83 8.22 11.45 3.51
CA LEU A 83 9.07 10.36 3.92
C LEU A 83 10.52 10.80 3.76
N LEU A 84 11.29 10.72 4.84
CA LEU A 84 12.69 11.11 4.89
C LEU A 84 13.49 9.96 5.50
N PHE A 85 14.54 9.50 4.82
CA PHE A 85 15.43 8.50 5.40
C PHE A 85 16.88 8.68 4.97
N PHE A 86 17.78 8.19 5.81
CA PHE A 86 19.22 8.36 5.67
C PHE A 86 19.88 6.99 5.48
N VAL A 87 20.82 6.90 4.55
CA VAL A 87 21.56 5.68 4.28
C VAL A 87 23.04 6.02 4.19
N MET A 88 23.84 5.37 5.03
CA MET A 88 25.28 5.50 4.99
C MET A 88 25.84 4.88 3.70
N VAL A 89 26.72 5.63 3.05
CA VAL A 89 27.46 5.26 1.86
C VAL A 89 28.55 4.29 2.28
N GLU A 90 28.70 3.19 1.53
CA GLU A 90 29.76 2.19 1.70
C GLU A 90 29.77 1.37 3.00
N GLU A 91 29.00 1.73 4.04
CA GLU A 91 28.83 0.92 5.24
C GLU A 91 27.36 0.71 5.65
N THR A 92 27.09 -0.52 6.07
CA THR A 92 25.82 -1.05 6.60
C THR A 92 24.66 -1.12 5.60
N ASN A 93 24.16 -2.35 5.44
CA ASN A 93 23.01 -2.70 4.60
C ASN A 93 21.69 -2.19 5.20
N GLN A 94 21.65 -1.04 5.89
CA GLN A 94 20.49 -0.60 6.66
C GLN A 94 20.24 0.89 6.44
N ILE A 95 19.01 1.31 6.69
CA ILE A 95 18.64 2.71 6.74
C ILE A 95 19.04 3.21 8.13
N ASP A 96 19.82 4.26 8.26
CA ASP A 96 20.23 4.76 9.58
C ASP A 96 19.04 5.43 10.29
N GLU A 97 18.50 6.49 9.71
CA GLU A 97 17.31 7.16 10.22
C GLU A 97 16.11 7.01 9.28
N PHE A 98 14.92 6.80 9.85
CA PHE A 98 13.67 6.70 9.11
C PHE A 98 12.61 7.58 9.76
N ILE A 99 12.14 8.58 9.02
CA ILE A 99 11.31 9.67 9.51
C ILE A 99 10.08 9.83 8.61
N LEU A 100 8.92 9.96 9.23
CA LEU A 100 7.71 10.46 8.60
C LEU A 100 7.41 11.86 9.15
N ILE A 101 7.21 12.82 8.28
CA ILE A 101 6.68 14.14 8.62
C ILE A 101 5.23 14.17 8.14
N GLU A 102 4.26 14.36 9.02
CA GLU A 102 2.84 14.54 8.65
C GLU A 102 2.34 15.88 9.18
N ASN A 103 1.89 16.76 8.28
CA ASN A 103 1.44 18.11 8.59
C ASN A 103 2.44 18.91 9.45
N GLY A 104 3.74 18.75 9.18
CA GLY A 104 4.82 19.41 9.90
C GLY A 104 5.18 18.77 11.26
N VAL A 105 4.53 17.67 11.65
CA VAL A 105 4.89 16.90 12.85
C VAL A 105 5.81 15.76 12.45
N GLN A 106 6.99 15.71 13.07
CA GLN A 106 8.00 14.69 12.81
C GLN A 106 7.80 13.46 13.69
N TYR A 107 7.84 12.29 13.07
CA TYR A 107 7.79 10.98 13.71
C TYR A 107 9.01 10.18 13.24
N SER A 108 9.85 9.72 14.16
CA SER A 108 11.05 8.96 13.84
C SER A 108 10.98 7.55 14.43
N SER A 109 11.51 6.57 13.70
CA SER A 109 11.73 5.22 14.25
C SER A 109 13.06 5.16 15.00
N ASP A 110 13.08 4.52 16.17
CA ASP A 110 14.33 4.26 16.89
C ASP A 110 15.21 3.27 16.09
N PRO A 111 16.45 3.63 15.71
CA PRO A 111 17.30 2.76 14.91
C PRO A 111 17.88 1.57 15.67
N THR A 112 17.96 1.64 17.00
CA THR A 112 18.59 0.63 17.86
C THR A 112 17.58 -0.33 18.46
N TYR A 113 16.44 0.19 18.92
CA TYR A 113 15.42 -0.58 19.64
C TYR A 113 14.05 -0.58 18.95
N GLY A 114 13.93 0.10 17.81
CA GLY A 114 12.69 0.16 17.04
C GLY A 114 12.32 -1.17 16.40
N ASP A 115 11.02 -1.32 16.11
CA ASP A 115 10.54 -2.42 15.28
C ASP A 115 10.75 -2.07 13.81
N ARG A 116 11.96 -2.34 13.33
CA ARG A 116 12.36 -2.10 11.94
C ARG A 116 13.23 -3.22 11.40
N GLU A 117 12.99 -3.54 10.14
CA GLU A 117 13.79 -4.45 9.31
C GLU A 117 14.10 -3.72 8.02
N THR A 118 15.36 -3.36 7.79
CA THR A 118 15.78 -2.61 6.61
C THR A 118 16.94 -3.33 5.95
N SER A 119 16.97 -3.36 4.63
CA SER A 119 18.02 -4.02 3.85
C SER A 119 18.37 -3.20 2.63
N ILE A 120 19.52 -2.57 2.61
CA ILE A 120 20.09 -1.92 1.42
C ILE A 120 20.95 -2.95 0.70
N THR A 121 20.60 -3.28 -0.53
CA THR A 121 21.28 -4.30 -1.35
C THR A 121 22.25 -3.68 -2.34
N THR A 122 21.92 -2.49 -2.84
CA THR A 122 22.75 -1.72 -3.76
C THR A 122 22.80 -0.28 -3.27
N HIS A 123 24.00 0.29 -3.16
CA HIS A 123 24.19 1.71 -2.88
C HIS A 123 25.45 2.16 -3.62
N THR A 124 25.27 2.86 -4.73
CA THR A 124 26.37 3.39 -5.55
C THR A 124 26.25 4.90 -5.70
N ASP A 125 27.13 5.50 -6.50
CA ASP A 125 27.04 6.92 -6.85
C ASP A 125 25.83 7.28 -7.71
N SER A 126 25.13 6.30 -8.30
CA SER A 126 24.05 6.54 -9.27
C SER A 126 22.74 5.82 -8.97
N THR A 127 22.72 4.87 -8.04
CA THR A 127 21.51 4.09 -7.75
C THR A 127 21.50 3.57 -6.32
N MET A 128 20.31 3.35 -5.79
CA MET A 128 20.08 2.64 -4.53
C MET A 128 18.91 1.68 -4.65
N GLU A 129 19.13 0.48 -4.14
CA GLU A 129 18.12 -0.58 -4.08
C GLU A 129 18.06 -1.14 -2.67
N GLY A 130 16.85 -1.47 -2.22
CA GLY A 130 16.67 -2.04 -0.90
C GLY A 130 15.22 -2.31 -0.53
N THR A 131 15.02 -2.73 0.71
CA THR A 131 13.70 -2.97 1.29
C THR A 131 13.61 -2.43 2.71
N PHE A 132 12.40 -2.14 3.14
CA PHE A 132 12.13 -1.74 4.51
C PHE A 132 10.76 -2.19 5.02
N ARG A 133 10.72 -2.51 6.32
CA ARG A 133 9.53 -2.62 7.16
C ARG A 133 9.82 -1.82 8.41
N VAL A 134 8.98 -0.83 8.72
CA VAL A 134 9.22 0.08 9.86
C VAL A 134 7.92 0.35 10.58
N THR A 135 7.92 0.20 11.91
CA THR A 135 6.82 0.59 12.78
C THR A 135 7.27 1.75 13.66
N ILE A 136 6.62 2.91 13.51
CA ILE A 136 6.80 4.05 14.42
C ILE A 136 5.77 3.94 15.54
N LYS A 137 6.23 4.00 16.80
CA LYS A 137 5.42 3.78 18.00
C LYS A 137 5.26 5.06 18.83
N ASP A 138 4.19 5.13 19.63
CA ASP A 138 3.98 6.16 20.65
C ASP A 138 4.80 5.89 21.92
N ARG A 139 4.70 6.79 22.90
CA ARG A 139 5.39 6.65 24.21
C ARG A 139 4.93 5.46 25.06
N ARG A 140 3.92 4.71 24.61
CA ARG A 140 3.37 3.51 25.25
C ARG A 140 3.66 2.26 24.42
N ASP A 141 4.59 2.35 23.47
CA ASP A 141 4.96 1.30 22.53
C ASP A 141 3.83 0.83 21.60
N LEU A 142 2.78 1.65 21.43
CA LEU A 142 1.69 1.34 20.50
C LEU A 142 2.04 1.86 19.10
N PRO A 143 1.79 1.08 18.04
CA PRO A 143 2.06 1.51 16.67
C PRO A 143 1.17 2.70 16.29
N ILE A 144 1.80 3.75 15.73
CA ILE A 144 1.13 4.91 15.14
C ILE A 144 1.14 4.78 13.61
N PHE A 145 2.30 4.46 13.06
CA PHE A 145 2.52 4.28 11.62
C PHE A 145 3.25 2.99 11.35
N THR A 146 2.72 2.19 10.43
CA THR A 146 3.33 0.93 10.01
C THR A 146 3.57 0.96 8.52
N PHE A 147 4.85 0.92 8.15
CA PHE A 147 5.34 0.78 6.79
C PHE A 147 5.62 -0.71 6.52
N THR A 148 4.98 -1.28 5.51
CA THR A 148 5.20 -2.67 5.09
C THR A 148 5.42 -2.77 3.58
N ASN A 149 6.09 -3.84 3.15
CA ASN A 149 6.47 -4.08 1.75
C ASN A 149 7.17 -2.86 1.14
N GLY A 150 8.03 -2.20 1.93
CA GLY A 150 8.85 -1.10 1.45
C GLY A 150 9.90 -1.60 0.48
N VAL A 151 9.97 -1.00 -0.69
CA VAL A 151 10.96 -1.25 -1.74
C VAL A 151 11.55 0.08 -2.17
N ILE A 152 12.87 0.11 -2.27
CA ILE A 152 13.66 1.21 -2.78
C ILE A 152 14.26 0.73 -4.10
N ASP A 153 13.98 1.43 -5.19
CA ASP A 153 14.63 1.25 -6.50
C ASP A 153 14.76 2.63 -7.13
N ILE A 154 15.77 3.40 -6.71
CA ILE A 154 15.90 4.82 -7.06
C ILE A 154 17.23 5.09 -7.76
N LYS A 155 17.23 6.13 -8.60
CA LYS A 155 18.40 6.60 -9.34
C LYS A 155 18.73 8.05 -8.98
N PHE A 156 20.01 8.40 -9.07
CA PHE A 156 20.55 9.71 -8.74
C PHE A 156 21.09 10.43 -9.97
#